data_AF-A0A6M0AFT2-F1
#
_entry.id   AF-A0A6M0AFT2-F1
#
_cell.length_a   1.000
_cell.length_b   1.000
_cell.length_c   1.000
_cell.angle_alpha   90.00
_cell.angle_beta   90.00
_cell.angle_gamma   90.00
#
_symmetry.space_group_name_H-M   'P 1'
#
loop_
_entity.id
_entity.type
_entity.pdbx_description
1 polymer ?
#
loop_
_entity_poly.entity_id
_entity_poly.type
_entity_poly.pdbx_seq_one_letter_code
_entity_poly.pdbx_strand_id
1 'polypeptide(L)'
;MSSIVADPDVEVIPTNEDGFVILGPDDKPVNVDGSDGLDVIQTGDQTDDVSGGDGDDVALGGAGDDQITGDQGDDVVLGGEGNDNLIIGPGSDVAIGGPGNDTFTFEFFDDAPDIITEFQSGEDRIVIPGVSDQTNVTYDSITGELKVDGQTIAQLSSGLDVEINQTDDGFEIL
;
A
#
# COMPACT_ATOMS: atom_id res chain seq x y z
N MET A 1 13.33 -9.32 20.80
CA MET A 1 12.50 -10.42 20.29
C MET A 1 11.16 -9.81 20.03
N SER A 2 11.13 -8.97 19.01
CA SER A 2 9.89 -8.67 18.32
C SER A 2 9.28 -10.00 17.86
N SER A 3 7.97 -10.08 17.89
CA SER A 3 7.23 -11.31 17.62
C SER A 3 6.27 -11.07 16.49
N ILE A 4 6.43 -11.85 15.43
CA ILE A 4 5.46 -11.97 14.35
C ILE A 4 4.20 -12.73 14.81
N VAL A 5 3.05 -12.40 14.24
CA VAL A 5 1.83 -13.21 14.29
C VAL A 5 1.51 -13.66 12.87
N ALA A 6 1.80 -14.92 12.54
CA ALA A 6 1.53 -15.46 11.21
C ALA A 6 0.84 -16.82 11.28
N ASP A 7 0.14 -17.16 10.21
CA ASP A 7 -0.44 -18.49 10.03
C ASP A 7 0.63 -19.60 10.12
N PRO A 8 0.29 -20.79 10.65
CA PRO A 8 1.25 -21.85 10.93
C PRO A 8 1.90 -22.46 9.67
N ASP A 9 1.33 -22.16 8.50
CA ASP A 9 1.79 -22.66 7.20
C ASP A 9 2.79 -21.71 6.52
N VAL A 10 3.08 -20.55 7.12
CA VAL A 10 4.06 -19.57 6.64
C VAL A 10 5.47 -19.96 7.11
N GLU A 11 6.46 -19.85 6.21
CA GLU A 11 7.87 -19.99 6.57
C GLU A 11 8.41 -18.67 7.13
N VAL A 12 8.97 -18.72 8.35
CA VAL A 12 9.52 -17.55 9.04
C VAL A 12 11.01 -17.73 9.31
N ILE A 13 11.81 -16.80 8.81
CA ILE A 13 13.28 -16.81 8.90
C ILE A 13 13.73 -15.52 9.60
N PRO A 14 14.20 -15.58 10.85
CA PRO A 14 14.71 -14.39 11.54
C PRO A 14 15.92 -13.78 10.84
N THR A 15 15.96 -12.45 10.77
CA THR A 15 17.08 -11.66 10.23
C THR A 15 17.83 -10.95 11.37
N ASN A 16 18.50 -9.84 11.08
CA ASN A 16 19.13 -8.97 12.08
C ASN A 16 18.12 -7.93 12.60
N GLU A 17 18.45 -7.31 13.74
CA GLU A 17 17.73 -6.11 14.23
C GLU A 17 16.20 -6.32 14.37
N ASP A 18 15.82 -7.50 14.87
CA ASP A 18 14.45 -7.90 15.18
C ASP A 18 13.52 -8.15 13.97
N GLY A 19 13.99 -8.07 12.73
CA GLY A 19 13.22 -8.39 11.52
C GLY A 19 13.21 -9.87 11.07
N PHE A 20 12.46 -10.16 10.02
CA PHE A 20 12.16 -11.50 9.48
C PHE A 20 12.06 -11.51 7.94
N VAL A 21 12.28 -12.70 7.36
CA VAL A 21 11.79 -13.03 6.01
C VAL A 21 10.65 -14.02 6.18
N ILE A 22 9.52 -13.71 5.55
CA ILE A 22 8.22 -14.38 5.74
C ILE A 22 7.71 -14.83 4.37
N LEU A 23 7.51 -16.13 4.18
CA LEU A 23 7.11 -16.72 2.90
C LEU A 23 5.81 -17.52 3.04
N GLY A 24 4.75 -17.09 2.34
CA GLY A 24 3.47 -17.77 2.25
C GLY A 24 3.45 -18.92 1.24
N PRO A 25 2.55 -19.90 1.40
CA PRO A 25 2.31 -20.96 0.42
C PRO A 25 1.36 -20.53 -0.70
N ASP A 26 1.55 -21.06 -1.91
CA ASP A 26 0.67 -20.74 -3.06
C ASP A 26 -0.75 -21.35 -2.96
N ASP A 27 -0.99 -22.33 -2.09
CA ASP A 27 -2.19 -23.20 -2.15
C ASP A 27 -3.30 -22.86 -1.15
N LYS A 28 -3.11 -21.84 -0.31
CA LYS A 28 -4.09 -21.39 0.69
C LYS A 28 -3.84 -19.94 1.09
N PRO A 29 -4.89 -19.21 1.51
CA PRO A 29 -4.73 -17.88 2.07
C PRO A 29 -3.97 -17.92 3.41
N VAL A 30 -3.23 -16.86 3.70
CA VAL A 30 -2.53 -16.63 4.97
C VAL A 30 -2.82 -15.25 5.53
N ASN A 31 -2.72 -15.15 6.86
CA ASN A 31 -2.67 -13.89 7.59
C ASN A 31 -1.27 -13.72 8.18
N VAL A 32 -0.68 -12.55 7.97
CA VAL A 32 0.66 -12.19 8.45
C VAL A 32 0.60 -10.80 9.07
N ASP A 33 0.88 -10.72 10.37
CA ASP A 33 1.27 -9.47 11.04
C ASP A 33 2.78 -9.55 11.28
N GLY A 34 3.53 -8.67 10.63
CA GLY A 34 4.97 -8.52 10.81
C GLY A 34 5.36 -8.04 12.21
N SER A 35 6.60 -7.57 12.33
CA SER A 35 7.25 -7.28 13.60
C SER A 35 7.49 -5.78 13.79
N ASP A 36 8.46 -5.40 14.64
CA ASP A 36 8.80 -3.99 14.86
C ASP A 36 10.09 -3.59 14.12
N GLY A 37 10.59 -4.46 13.23
CA GLY A 37 11.82 -4.23 12.49
C GLY A 37 11.70 -4.77 11.07
N LEU A 38 12.64 -4.36 10.21
CA LEU A 38 12.58 -4.60 8.77
C LEU A 38 12.24 -6.06 8.41
N ASP A 39 11.05 -6.21 7.85
CA ASP A 39 10.46 -7.45 7.40
C ASP A 39 10.43 -7.52 5.88
N VAL A 40 10.64 -8.72 5.35
CA VAL A 40 10.44 -9.04 3.94
C VAL A 40 9.37 -10.11 3.86
N ILE A 41 8.17 -9.70 3.48
CA ILE A 41 6.98 -10.53 3.40
C ILE A 41 6.68 -10.81 1.92
N GLN A 42 6.58 -12.08 1.58
CA GLN A 42 6.06 -12.52 0.29
C GLN A 42 5.01 -13.59 0.55
N THR A 43 3.77 -13.33 0.19
CA THR A 43 2.69 -14.30 0.28
C THR A 43 2.47 -15.03 -1.05
N GLY A 44 1.33 -15.70 -1.21
CA GLY A 44 1.13 -16.75 -2.21
C GLY A 44 0.28 -16.34 -3.41
N ASP A 45 -0.42 -17.32 -4.00
CA ASP A 45 -1.32 -17.13 -5.15
C ASP A 45 -2.80 -17.00 -4.72
N GLN A 46 -3.04 -16.77 -3.43
CA GLN A 46 -4.38 -16.73 -2.84
C GLN A 46 -4.61 -15.37 -2.18
N THR A 47 -5.88 -15.00 -1.98
CA THR A 47 -6.22 -13.79 -1.22
C THR A 47 -5.64 -13.83 0.20
N ASP A 48 -4.62 -13.02 0.42
CA ASP A 48 -3.85 -12.94 1.66
C ASP A 48 -4.17 -11.63 2.41
N ASP A 49 -3.92 -11.63 3.72
CA ASP A 49 -4.06 -10.47 4.61
C ASP A 49 -2.72 -10.20 5.28
N VAL A 50 -2.10 -9.07 4.97
CA VAL A 50 -0.72 -8.74 5.32
C VAL A 50 -0.64 -7.38 5.99
N SER A 51 0.04 -7.33 7.13
CA SER A 51 0.50 -6.14 7.84
C SER A 51 2.02 -6.20 7.93
N GLY A 52 2.69 -5.13 7.47
CA GLY A 52 4.15 -4.98 7.53
C GLY A 52 4.65 -4.94 8.98
N GLY A 53 3.92 -4.21 9.83
CA GLY A 53 4.32 -3.94 11.20
C GLY A 53 4.99 -2.56 11.35
N ASP A 54 5.66 -2.32 12.47
CA ASP A 54 6.52 -1.12 12.52
C ASP A 54 7.85 -1.46 11.84
N GLY A 55 8.41 -0.57 11.03
CA GLY A 55 9.68 -0.84 10.34
C GLY A 55 9.66 -0.32 8.91
N ASP A 56 10.82 -0.34 8.26
CA ASP A 56 10.89 -0.05 6.82
C ASP A 56 10.74 -1.39 6.07
N ASP A 57 9.51 -1.77 5.76
CA ASP A 57 9.17 -3.14 5.36
C ASP A 57 9.03 -3.31 3.84
N VAL A 58 9.07 -4.57 3.39
CA VAL A 58 8.77 -4.94 2.01
C VAL A 58 7.72 -6.03 2.01
N ALA A 59 6.53 -5.73 1.49
CA ALA A 59 5.42 -6.66 1.39
C ALA A 59 5.00 -6.91 -0.07
N LEU A 60 4.91 -8.18 -0.46
CA LEU A 60 4.43 -8.64 -1.77
C LEU A 60 3.29 -9.65 -1.58
N GLY A 61 2.09 -9.30 -2.06
CA GLY A 61 0.89 -10.15 -1.99
C GLY A 61 0.99 -11.40 -2.87
N GLY A 62 1.37 -11.20 -4.13
CA GLY A 62 1.58 -12.30 -5.08
C GLY A 62 0.47 -12.35 -6.11
N ALA A 63 -0.33 -13.40 -6.12
CA ALA A 63 -1.56 -13.42 -6.92
C ALA A 63 -2.76 -13.60 -5.99
N GLY A 64 -3.94 -13.18 -6.43
CA GLY A 64 -5.13 -13.14 -5.57
C GLY A 64 -5.56 -11.70 -5.33
N ASP A 65 -6.76 -11.51 -4.79
CA ASP A 65 -7.21 -10.17 -4.40
C ASP A 65 -6.76 -9.94 -2.95
N ASP A 66 -5.61 -9.29 -2.74
CA ASP A 66 -4.93 -9.22 -1.45
C ASP A 66 -5.29 -7.97 -0.63
N GLN A 67 -5.13 -8.04 0.69
CA GLN A 67 -5.15 -6.88 1.58
C GLN A 67 -3.74 -6.69 2.15
N ILE A 68 -3.12 -5.54 1.90
CA ILE A 68 -1.75 -5.28 2.37
C ILE A 68 -1.70 -3.91 3.03
N THR A 69 -1.22 -3.86 4.27
CA THR A 69 -1.01 -2.64 5.04
C THR A 69 0.48 -2.44 5.27
N GLY A 70 1.03 -1.29 4.89
CA GLY A 70 2.43 -0.93 5.15
C GLY A 70 2.71 -0.75 6.64
N ASP A 71 1.76 -0.14 7.36
CA ASP A 71 1.91 0.31 8.75
C ASP A 71 2.97 1.42 8.89
N GLN A 72 3.76 1.47 9.97
CA GLN A 72 4.64 2.61 10.23
C GLN A 72 6.06 2.38 9.70
N GLY A 73 6.54 3.29 8.86
CA GLY A 73 7.94 3.35 8.41
C GLY A 73 8.02 3.76 6.96
N ASP A 74 9.18 3.60 6.32
CA ASP A 74 9.31 3.83 4.87
C ASP A 74 9.16 2.49 4.13
N ASP A 75 7.94 2.17 3.68
CA ASP A 75 7.56 0.83 3.20
C ASP A 75 7.59 0.68 1.68
N VAL A 76 7.72 -0.57 1.22
CA VAL A 76 7.46 -0.96 -0.17
C VAL A 76 6.36 -2.01 -0.21
N VAL A 77 5.20 -1.61 -0.73
CA VAL A 77 3.99 -2.43 -0.80
C VAL A 77 3.67 -2.78 -2.26
N LEU A 78 3.60 -4.08 -2.57
CA LEU A 78 3.26 -4.59 -3.90
C LEU A 78 2.07 -5.56 -3.79
N GLY A 79 0.98 -5.26 -4.49
CA GLY A 79 -0.19 -6.15 -4.57
C GLY A 79 0.13 -7.41 -5.37
N GLY A 80 0.33 -7.24 -6.68
CA GLY A 80 0.65 -8.31 -7.60
C GLY A 80 -0.48 -8.54 -8.60
N GLU A 81 -0.79 -9.80 -8.93
CA GLU A 81 -1.89 -10.11 -9.85
C GLU A 81 -3.22 -10.23 -9.10
N GLY A 82 -4.17 -9.32 -9.34
CA GLY A 82 -5.48 -9.35 -8.70
C GLY A 82 -6.01 -7.96 -8.46
N ASN A 83 -7.15 -7.84 -7.78
CA ASN A 83 -7.68 -6.53 -7.37
C ASN A 83 -7.32 -6.32 -5.91
N ASP A 84 -6.19 -5.65 -5.69
CA ASP A 84 -5.59 -5.56 -4.37
C ASP A 84 -6.06 -4.30 -3.64
N ASN A 85 -6.15 -4.37 -2.31
CA ASN A 85 -6.31 -3.18 -1.47
C ASN A 85 -5.01 -2.95 -0.72
N LEU A 86 -4.32 -1.87 -1.09
CA LEU A 86 -3.06 -1.45 -0.51
C LEU A 86 -3.30 -0.25 0.39
N ILE A 87 -3.09 -0.42 1.69
CA ILE A 87 -3.21 0.61 2.71
C ILE A 87 -1.81 1.18 2.95
N ILE A 88 -1.64 2.42 2.54
CA ILE A 88 -0.38 3.18 2.65
C ILE A 88 -0.39 3.87 4.01
N GLY A 89 0.54 3.45 4.86
CA GLY A 89 0.65 3.89 6.24
C GLY A 89 1.40 5.21 6.35
N PRO A 90 1.77 5.63 7.57
CA PRO A 90 2.58 6.82 7.76
C PRO A 90 4.06 6.55 7.42
N GLY A 91 4.60 7.31 6.48
CA GLY A 91 5.88 6.96 5.90
C GLY A 91 6.34 7.85 4.76
N SER A 92 7.40 7.42 4.08
CA SER A 92 7.69 7.76 2.70
C SER A 92 7.64 6.48 1.87
N ASP A 93 6.45 6.09 1.46
CA ASP A 93 6.19 4.75 0.96
C ASP A 93 6.27 4.64 -0.56
N VAL A 94 6.43 3.40 -1.04
CA VAL A 94 6.31 3.05 -2.44
C VAL A 94 5.22 1.98 -2.59
N ALA A 95 4.15 2.31 -3.31
CA ALA A 95 3.07 1.37 -3.58
C ALA A 95 2.96 1.04 -5.08
N ILE A 96 2.74 -0.24 -5.38
CA ILE A 96 2.51 -0.76 -6.74
C ILE A 96 1.36 -1.77 -6.67
N GLY A 97 0.26 -1.48 -7.37
CA GLY A 97 -0.90 -2.38 -7.43
C GLY A 97 -0.55 -3.62 -8.24
N GLY A 98 -0.36 -3.43 -9.54
CA GLY A 98 0.03 -4.48 -10.47
C GLY A 98 -1.05 -4.69 -11.51
N PRO A 99 -1.19 -5.90 -12.08
CA PRO A 99 -2.32 -6.20 -12.95
C PRO A 99 -3.64 -6.39 -12.17
N GLY A 100 -4.59 -5.48 -12.39
CA GLY A 100 -5.96 -5.60 -11.91
C GLY A 100 -6.56 -4.23 -11.64
N ASN A 101 -7.63 -4.16 -10.85
CA ASN A 101 -8.21 -2.89 -10.42
C ASN A 101 -7.86 -2.68 -8.94
N ASP A 102 -6.78 -1.94 -8.70
CA ASP A 102 -6.21 -1.85 -7.36
C ASP A 102 -6.73 -0.62 -6.62
N THR A 103 -6.80 -0.73 -5.29
CA THR A 103 -7.20 0.37 -4.42
C THR A 103 -6.05 0.76 -3.50
N PHE A 104 -5.56 1.99 -3.66
CA PHE A 104 -4.55 2.59 -2.79
C PHE A 104 -5.25 3.50 -1.77
N THR A 105 -5.18 3.19 -0.48
CA THR A 105 -5.84 3.96 0.58
C THR A 105 -4.81 4.63 1.47
N PHE A 106 -4.85 5.95 1.58
CA PHE A 106 -4.00 6.69 2.52
C PHE A 106 -4.58 6.61 3.94
N GLU A 107 -3.79 6.22 4.93
CA GLU A 107 -4.15 6.39 6.35
C GLU A 107 -3.79 7.78 6.87
N PHE A 108 -2.65 8.29 6.42
CA PHE A 108 -2.12 9.61 6.75
C PHE A 108 -1.70 10.31 5.45
N PHE A 109 -1.84 11.63 5.39
CA PHE A 109 -1.49 12.41 4.20
C PHE A 109 -0.79 13.75 4.59
N ASP A 110 -0.34 13.86 5.84
CA ASP A 110 0.45 14.99 6.36
C ASP A 110 1.91 14.59 6.68
N ASP A 111 2.38 13.55 6.01
CA ASP A 111 3.71 12.95 6.09
C ASP A 111 4.55 13.29 4.84
N ALA A 112 5.64 12.53 4.66
CA ALA A 112 6.45 12.66 3.46
C ALA A 112 5.65 12.16 2.25
N PRO A 113 5.86 12.72 1.04
CA PRO A 113 5.08 12.28 -0.11
C PRO A 113 5.44 10.85 -0.53
N ASP A 114 4.41 10.02 -0.71
CA ASP A 114 4.57 8.65 -1.20
C ASP A 114 4.82 8.60 -2.71
N ILE A 115 5.11 7.40 -3.20
CA ILE A 115 5.25 7.11 -4.62
C ILE A 115 4.29 5.98 -4.98
N ILE A 116 3.27 6.28 -5.78
CA ILE A 116 2.41 5.25 -6.35
C ILE A 116 2.80 5.10 -7.82
N THR A 117 3.39 3.95 -8.14
CA THR A 117 3.80 3.65 -9.53
C THR A 117 2.80 2.72 -10.20
N GLU A 118 2.81 2.73 -11.53
CA GLU A 118 1.93 1.91 -12.37
C GLU A 118 0.42 2.19 -12.24
N PHE A 119 -0.01 3.21 -11.49
CA PHE A 119 -1.42 3.64 -11.44
C PHE A 119 -2.03 3.80 -12.83
N GLN A 120 -3.11 3.06 -13.08
CA GLN A 120 -3.83 2.98 -14.34
C GLN A 120 -5.16 3.70 -14.23
N SER A 121 -5.23 4.91 -14.80
CA SER A 121 -6.46 5.69 -14.72
C SER A 121 -7.63 4.99 -15.44
N GLY A 122 -8.76 4.92 -14.75
CA GLY A 122 -9.98 4.22 -15.15
C GLY A 122 -10.05 2.76 -14.74
N GLU A 123 -8.97 2.19 -14.20
CA GLU A 123 -8.91 0.82 -13.64
C GLU A 123 -8.65 0.90 -12.13
N ASP A 124 -7.59 1.60 -11.73
CA ASP A 124 -7.21 1.77 -10.33
C ASP A 124 -7.96 2.89 -9.62
N ARG A 125 -7.93 2.86 -8.28
CA ARG A 125 -8.54 3.86 -7.42
C ARG A 125 -7.59 4.27 -6.30
N ILE A 126 -7.36 5.57 -6.13
CA ILE A 126 -6.77 6.12 -4.90
C ILE A 126 -7.90 6.65 -4.01
N VAL A 127 -7.85 6.35 -2.72
CA VAL A 127 -8.81 6.79 -1.71
C VAL A 127 -8.08 7.63 -0.66
N ILE A 128 -8.59 8.85 -0.43
CA ILE A 128 -8.11 9.76 0.61
C ILE A 128 -9.26 9.97 1.60
N PRO A 129 -9.37 9.14 2.65
CA PRO A 129 -10.47 9.21 3.60
C PRO A 129 -10.32 10.39 4.57
N GLY A 130 -11.43 10.81 5.17
CA GLY A 130 -11.45 11.80 6.26
C GLY A 130 -11.13 13.24 5.85
N VAL A 131 -10.95 13.50 4.56
CA VAL A 131 -10.69 14.84 4.02
C VAL A 131 -12.00 15.59 3.79
N SER A 132 -12.10 16.82 4.31
CA SER A 132 -13.34 17.60 4.23
C SER A 132 -13.67 18.04 2.80
N ASP A 133 -14.95 18.28 2.52
CA ASP A 133 -15.39 18.72 1.19
C ASP A 133 -14.84 20.08 0.73
N GLN A 134 -14.28 20.86 1.65
CA GLN A 134 -13.70 22.18 1.38
C GLN A 134 -12.23 22.10 0.99
N THR A 135 -11.63 20.91 1.08
CA THR A 135 -10.21 20.67 0.81
C THR A 135 -9.98 20.64 -0.69
N ASN A 136 -8.88 21.26 -1.13
CA ASN A 136 -8.53 21.29 -2.53
C ASN A 136 -7.61 20.10 -2.86
N VAL A 137 -8.17 19.08 -3.51
CA VAL A 137 -7.42 17.93 -4.03
C VAL A 137 -7.13 18.15 -5.53
N THR A 138 -5.86 18.06 -5.92
CA THR A 138 -5.42 18.33 -7.30
C THR A 138 -4.34 17.36 -7.73
N TYR A 139 -4.33 17.00 -9.01
CA TYR A 139 -3.23 16.30 -9.65
C TYR A 139 -2.60 17.18 -10.74
N ASP A 140 -1.28 17.37 -10.69
CA ASP A 140 -0.51 18.06 -11.74
C ASP A 140 0.01 17.02 -12.74
N SER A 141 -0.61 16.94 -13.92
CA SER A 141 -0.23 15.95 -14.94
C SER A 141 1.14 16.19 -15.57
N ILE A 142 1.79 17.34 -15.35
CA ILE A 142 3.15 17.59 -15.84
C ILE A 142 4.17 17.03 -14.87
N THR A 143 3.98 17.28 -13.57
CA THR A 143 4.91 16.84 -12.53
C THR A 143 4.57 15.45 -12.00
N GLY A 144 3.33 15.00 -12.14
CA GLY A 144 2.77 13.77 -11.55
C GLY A 144 2.40 13.93 -10.07
N GLU A 145 2.41 15.14 -9.52
CA GLU A 145 2.14 15.36 -8.10
C GLU A 145 0.64 15.35 -7.79
N LEU A 146 0.21 14.46 -6.90
CA LEU A 146 -1.08 14.50 -6.22
C LEU A 146 -0.95 15.34 -4.95
N LYS A 147 -1.85 16.32 -4.80
CA LYS A 147 -1.78 17.33 -3.74
C LYS A 147 -3.10 17.48 -2.99
N VAL A 148 -2.99 17.70 -1.69
CA VAL A 148 -4.08 18.06 -0.78
C VAL A 148 -3.74 19.43 -0.18
N ASP A 149 -4.60 20.43 -0.40
CA ASP A 149 -4.39 21.83 0.00
C ASP A 149 -3.04 22.43 -0.44
N GLY A 150 -2.49 21.91 -1.55
CA GLY A 150 -1.24 22.35 -2.15
C GLY A 150 0.02 21.66 -1.61
N GLN A 151 -0.11 20.81 -0.59
CA GLN A 151 0.94 19.89 -0.14
C GLN A 151 0.92 18.65 -1.02
N THR A 152 2.08 18.25 -1.53
CA THR A 152 2.22 16.97 -2.25
C THR A 152 2.10 15.85 -1.24
N ILE A 153 1.19 14.92 -1.51
CA ILE A 153 0.97 13.72 -0.70
C ILE A 153 1.46 12.46 -1.42
N ALA A 154 1.50 12.49 -2.76
CA ALA A 154 1.99 11.38 -3.54
C ALA A 154 2.53 11.82 -4.90
N GLN A 155 3.48 11.07 -5.40
CA GLN A 155 4.01 11.15 -6.74
C GLN A 155 3.44 9.99 -7.56
N LEU A 156 2.63 10.31 -8.57
CA LEU A 156 2.16 9.37 -9.57
C LEU A 156 2.98 9.50 -10.86
N SER A 157 2.73 8.61 -11.81
CA SER A 157 3.23 8.77 -13.19
C SER A 157 2.76 10.09 -13.78
N SER A 158 3.63 10.83 -14.48
CA SER A 158 3.22 12.05 -15.20
C SER A 158 2.34 11.72 -16.41
N GLY A 159 1.44 12.63 -16.77
CA GLY A 159 0.63 12.55 -17.98
C GLY A 159 -0.64 11.71 -17.84
N LEU A 160 -1.01 11.31 -16.63
CA LEU A 160 -2.29 10.65 -16.35
C LEU A 160 -3.45 11.63 -16.58
N ASP A 161 -4.59 11.09 -16.99
CA ASP A 161 -5.85 11.83 -17.12
C ASP A 161 -6.81 11.34 -16.03
N VAL A 162 -6.62 11.85 -14.82
CA VAL A 162 -7.36 11.38 -13.64
C VAL A 162 -8.67 12.13 -13.41
N GLU A 163 -9.67 11.42 -12.90
CA GLU A 163 -10.91 11.98 -12.38
C GLU A 163 -10.85 12.06 -10.85
N ILE A 164 -11.04 13.26 -10.29
CA ILE A 164 -11.07 13.48 -8.83
C ILE A 164 -12.52 13.67 -8.40
N ASN A 165 -13.01 12.75 -7.58
CA ASN A 165 -14.38 12.69 -7.10
C ASN A 165 -14.43 12.93 -5.59
N GLN A 166 -15.34 13.80 -5.17
CA GLN A 166 -15.67 13.97 -3.76
C GLN A 166 -16.71 12.92 -3.34
N THR A 167 -16.49 12.30 -2.18
CA THR A 167 -17.40 11.32 -1.57
C THR A 167 -17.89 11.82 -0.21
N ASP A 168 -18.84 11.10 0.41
CA ASP A 168 -19.32 11.45 1.76
C ASP A 168 -18.22 11.31 2.84
N ASP A 169 -17.17 10.53 2.55
CA ASP A 169 -16.12 10.13 3.49
C ASP A 169 -14.71 10.63 3.07
N GLY A 170 -14.58 11.42 2.00
CA GLY A 170 -13.29 11.94 1.53
C GLY A 170 -13.23 12.20 0.02
N PHE A 171 -12.13 11.78 -0.60
CA PHE A 171 -11.92 11.89 -2.04
C PHE A 171 -11.50 10.56 -2.65
N GLU A 172 -11.91 10.33 -3.89
CA GLU A 172 -11.46 9.22 -4.74
C GLU A 172 -10.83 9.78 -6.01
N ILE A 173 -9.75 9.16 -6.46
CA ILE A 173 -9.07 9.47 -7.71
C ILE A 173 -9.09 8.22 -8.58
N LEU A 174 -9.61 8.35 -9.80
CA LEU A 174 -9.75 7.31 -10.81
C LEU A 174 -8.95 7.69 -12.06
#